data_AF-A0AAV2D070-F1
#
_entry.id   AF-A0AAV2D070-F1
#
_cell.length_a   1.000
_cell.length_b   1.000
_cell.length_c   1.000
_cell.angle_alpha   90.00
_cell.angle_beta   90.00
_cell.angle_gamma   90.00
#
_symmetry.space_group_name_H-M   'P 1'
#
loop_
_entity.id
_entity.type
_entity.pdbx_description
1 polymer ?
#
loop_
_entity_poly.entity_id
_entity_poly.type
_entity_poly.pdbx_seq_one_letter_code
_entity_poly.pdbx_strand_id
1 'polypeptide(L)'
;MIAADQFQCSNQGVLWKGVKMEKYSIKQIWEAIRPRGELLPGCQLIWGQFQIPRNSLLVWLAMIDRINTLDKIKKWKTDVDETCPLCMILLESRDHIFP
;
A
#
# COMPACT_ATOMS: atom_id res chain seq x y z
N MET A 1 10.64 -9.45 9.80
CA MET A 1 10.18 -10.82 9.44
C MET A 1 9.94 -11.67 10.70
N ILE A 2 9.09 -11.28 11.68
CA ILE A 2 8.94 -12.08 12.93
C ILE A 2 7.48 -12.35 13.34
N ALA A 3 6.47 -11.65 12.80
CA ALA A 3 5.10 -11.77 13.32
C ALA A 3 4.25 -12.90 12.70
N ALA A 4 4.56 -13.34 11.48
CA ALA A 4 3.70 -14.26 10.73
C ALA A 4 3.72 -15.71 11.26
N ASP A 5 4.76 -16.09 11.99
CA ASP A 5 5.02 -17.49 12.35
C ASP A 5 4.27 -17.93 13.63
N GLN A 6 3.56 -17.02 14.29
CA GLN A 6 2.91 -17.27 15.59
C GLN A 6 1.42 -17.67 15.50
N PHE A 7 0.87 -17.67 14.29
CA PHE A 7 -0.55 -17.94 14.02
C PHE A 7 -0.72 -19.12 13.07
N GLN A 8 -1.35 -20.19 13.55
CA GLN A 8 -1.67 -21.37 12.73
C GLN A 8 -3.19 -21.64 12.78
N CYS A 9 -3.81 -21.71 11.61
CA CYS A 9 -5.20 -22.10 11.46
C CYS A 9 -5.26 -23.57 11.01
N SER A 10 -5.92 -24.42 11.81
CA SER A 10 -6.18 -25.82 11.46
C SER A 10 -7.68 -26.09 11.48
N ASN A 11 -8.10 -27.23 10.92
CA ASN A 11 -9.51 -27.66 10.92
C ASN A 11 -10.12 -27.83 12.33
N GLN A 12 -9.31 -27.77 13.40
CA GLN A 12 -9.74 -27.93 14.80
C GLN A 12 -9.69 -26.63 15.62
N GLY A 13 -9.39 -25.50 14.99
CA GLY A 13 -9.36 -24.18 15.61
C GLY A 13 -8.07 -23.41 15.34
N VAL A 14 -7.99 -22.23 15.95
CA VAL A 14 -6.89 -21.29 15.82
C VAL A 14 -5.90 -21.48 16.99
N LEU A 15 -4.62 -21.65 16.65
CA LEU A 15 -3.51 -21.66 17.60
C LEU A 15 -2.81 -20.30 17.57
N TRP A 16 -2.67 -19.69 18.75
CA TRP A 16 -1.90 -18.45 18.92
C TRP A 16 -0.78 -18.68 19.93
N LYS A 17 0.48 -18.49 19.53
CA LYS A 17 1.67 -18.82 20.35
C LYS A 17 1.65 -20.26 20.92
N GLY A 18 1.08 -21.21 20.18
CA GLY A 18 0.94 -22.60 20.59
C GLY A 18 -0.22 -22.90 21.56
N VAL A 19 -1.02 -21.89 21.95
CA VAL A 19 -2.20 -22.07 22.80
C VAL A 19 -3.45 -22.13 21.93
N LYS A 20 -4.30 -23.14 22.17
CA LYS A 20 -5.61 -23.27 21.51
C LYS A 20 -6.58 -22.25 22.09
N MET A 21 -7.06 -21.34 21.25
CA MET A 21 -8.03 -20.32 21.66
C MET A 21 -9.44 -20.89 21.58
N GLU A 22 -10.14 -20.97 22.72
CA GLU A 22 -11.56 -21.38 22.77
C GLU A 22 -12.49 -20.34 22.16
N LYS A 23 -12.15 -19.05 22.31
CA LYS A 23 -12.86 -17.92 21.72
C LYS A 23 -11.84 -16.96 21.13
N TYR A 24 -12.04 -16.57 19.88
CA TYR A 24 -11.25 -15.56 19.21
C TYR A 24 -12.16 -14.66 18.39
N SER A 25 -11.76 -13.39 18.24
CA SER A 25 -12.41 -12.48 17.31
C SER A 25 -11.49 -12.22 16.12
N ILE A 26 -12.10 -12.00 14.95
CA ILE A 26 -11.38 -11.62 13.73
C ILE A 26 -10.54 -10.35 13.99
N LYS A 27 -11.07 -9.41 14.79
CA LYS A 27 -10.36 -8.18 15.18
C LYS A 27 -9.07 -8.49 15.96
N GLN A 28 -9.13 -9.39 16.94
CA GLN A 28 -7.96 -9.74 17.75
C GLN A 28 -6.87 -10.40 16.91
N ILE A 29 -7.28 -11.31 16.01
CA ILE A 29 -6.36 -11.98 15.08
C ILE A 29 -5.72 -10.94 14.15
N TRP A 30 -6.54 -10.07 13.54
CA TRP A 30 -6.06 -9.01 12.67
C TRP A 30 -5.05 -8.09 13.35
N GLU A 31 -5.34 -7.67 14.59
CA GLU A 31 -4.44 -6.81 15.38
C GLU A 31 -3.10 -7.47 15.74
N ALA A 32 -3.08 -8.81 15.83
CA ALA A 32 -1.88 -9.59 16.12
C ALA A 32 -1.02 -9.83 14.87
N ILE A 33 -1.65 -10.13 13.71
CA ILE A 33 -0.92 -10.44 12.47
C ILE A 33 -0.54 -9.18 11.69
N ARG A 34 -1.27 -8.07 11.86
CA ARG A 34 -1.02 -6.87 11.05
C ARG A 34 0.41 -6.38 11.30
N PRO A 35 1.16 -6.07 10.23
CA PRO A 35 2.43 -5.39 10.40
C PRO A 35 2.16 -4.02 11.04
N ARG A 36 2.71 -3.79 12.22
CA ARG A 36 2.77 -2.45 12.83
C ARG A 36 3.99 -1.75 12.23
N GLY A 37 3.83 -1.25 11.02
CA GLY A 37 4.80 -0.34 10.41
C GLY A 37 4.70 1.05 11.03
N GLU A 38 5.76 1.84 10.90
CA GLU A 38 5.69 3.26 11.16
C GLU A 38 4.69 3.91 10.21
N LEU A 39 3.93 4.89 10.71
CA LEU A 39 3.08 5.70 9.85
C LEU A 39 4.00 6.46 8.88
N LEU A 40 3.76 6.31 7.58
CA LEU A 40 4.46 7.11 6.59
C LEU A 40 4.26 8.60 6.89
N PRO A 41 5.33 9.41 6.89
CA PRO A 41 5.21 10.86 6.99
C PRO A 41 4.19 11.35 5.96
N GLY A 42 3.21 12.16 6.38
CA GLY A 42 2.14 12.64 5.51
C GLY A 42 0.86 11.79 5.44
N CYS A 43 0.81 10.62 6.09
CA CYS A 43 -0.44 9.81 6.21
C CYS A 43 -1.64 10.64 6.69
N GLN A 44 -1.45 11.50 7.70
CA GLN A 44 -2.52 12.31 8.27
C GLN A 44 -3.04 13.38 7.30
N LEU A 45 -2.19 13.88 6.40
CA LEU A 45 -2.58 14.85 5.39
C LEU A 45 -3.45 14.20 4.31
N ILE A 46 -3.10 12.98 3.91
CA ILE A 46 -3.80 12.22 2.87
C ILE A 46 -5.16 11.73 3.34
N TRP A 47 -5.24 11.21 4.56
CA TRP A 47 -6.43 10.53 5.09
C TRP A 47 -7.29 11.42 6.00
N GLY A 48 -7.28 12.74 5.76
CA GLY A 48 -8.07 13.72 6.49
C GLY A 48 -9.57 13.64 6.22
N GLN A 49 -10.38 14.23 7.12
CA GLN A 49 -11.85 14.14 7.11
C GLN A 49 -12.54 14.72 5.85
N PHE A 50 -11.91 15.68 5.18
CA PHE A 50 -12.47 16.38 4.02
C PHE A 50 -11.77 16.06 2.69
N GLN A 51 -11.01 14.97 2.64
CA GLN A 51 -10.27 14.61 1.44
C GLN A 51 -11.10 13.76 0.48
N ILE A 52 -10.95 14.03 -0.82
CA ILE A 52 -11.58 13.23 -1.88
C ILE A 52 -10.84 11.88 -1.95
N PRO A 53 -11.51 10.73 -1.68
CA PRO A 53 -10.83 9.44 -1.58
C PRO A 53 -10.01 9.06 -2.81
N ARG A 54 -10.49 9.43 -4.01
CA ARG A 54 -9.77 9.22 -5.27
C ARG A 54 -8.43 9.97 -5.30
N ASN A 55 -8.42 11.22 -4.87
CA ASN A 55 -7.22 12.05 -4.88
C ASN A 55 -6.26 11.60 -3.78
N SER A 56 -6.78 11.31 -2.59
CA SER A 56 -6.00 10.73 -1.48
C SER A 56 -5.30 9.44 -1.90
N LEU A 57 -5.99 8.55 -2.61
CA LEU A 57 -5.41 7.30 -3.09
C LEU A 57 -4.28 7.54 -4.09
N LEU A 58 -4.46 8.47 -5.04
CA LEU A 58 -3.42 8.81 -6.01
C LEU A 58 -2.20 9.40 -5.31
N VAL A 59 -2.38 10.38 -4.41
CA VAL A 59 -1.27 10.99 -3.66
C VAL A 59 -0.56 9.95 -2.79
N TRP A 60 -1.31 9.04 -2.15
CA TRP A 60 -0.72 7.93 -1.39
C TRP A 60 0.16 7.05 -2.28
N LEU A 61 -0.36 6.60 -3.42
CA LEU A 61 0.37 5.78 -4.37
C LEU A 61 1.60 6.52 -4.93
N ALA A 62 1.49 7.84 -5.15
CA ALA A 62 2.62 8.67 -5.55
C ALA A 62 3.70 8.63 -4.46
N MET A 63 3.34 8.89 -3.20
CA MET A 63 4.28 8.93 -2.07
C MET A 63 5.07 7.63 -1.89
N ILE A 64 4.41 6.47 -2.02
CA ILE A 64 5.06 5.15 -1.90
C ILE A 64 5.68 4.64 -3.22
N ASP A 65 5.76 5.50 -4.23
CA ASP A 65 6.32 5.19 -5.56
C ASP A 65 5.63 4.00 -6.27
N ARG A 66 4.31 3.88 -6.11
CA ARG A 66 3.49 2.80 -6.68
C ARG A 66 2.54 3.27 -7.80
N ILE A 67 2.59 4.53 -8.21
CA ILE A 67 1.92 4.96 -9.45
C ILE A 67 2.65 4.35 -10.65
N ASN A 68 1.87 3.88 -11.62
CA ASN A 68 2.34 3.47 -12.94
C ASN A 68 2.48 4.69 -13.84
N THR A 69 3.60 5.39 -13.72
CA THR A 69 4.00 6.45 -14.64
C THR A 69 4.62 5.85 -15.91
N LEU A 70 4.64 6.59 -17.03
CA LEU A 70 5.13 6.04 -18.31
C LEU A 70 6.59 5.59 -18.24
N ASP A 71 7.43 6.26 -17.46
CA ASP A 71 8.81 5.83 -17.15
C ASP A 71 8.89 4.40 -16.56
N LYS A 72 7.89 3.99 -15.76
CA LYS A 72 7.78 2.63 -15.22
C LYS A 72 7.16 1.68 -16.23
N ILE A 73 6.13 2.11 -16.98
CA ILE A 73 5.47 1.28 -17.99
C ILE A 73 6.44 0.89 -19.10
N LYS A 74 7.36 1.78 -19.50
CA LYS A 74 8.44 1.50 -20.47
C LYS A 74 9.27 0.27 -20.11
N LYS A 75 9.48 0.01 -18.82
CA LYS A 75 10.24 -1.18 -18.36
C LYS A 75 9.55 -2.49 -18.72
N TRP A 76 8.22 -2.46 -18.89
CA TRP A 76 7.40 -3.63 -19.21
C TRP A 76 7.05 -3.71 -20.70
N LYS A 77 7.01 -2.56 -21.40
CA LYS A 77 6.66 -2.48 -22.82
C LYS A 77 7.61 -1.53 -23.55
N THR A 78 8.32 -2.04 -24.55
CA THR A 78 9.37 -1.34 -25.30
C THR A 78 8.85 -0.22 -26.21
N ASP A 79 7.58 -0.29 -26.61
CA ASP A 79 6.96 0.65 -27.56
C ASP A 79 5.89 1.49 -26.86
N VAL A 80 6.34 2.49 -26.09
CA VAL A 80 5.51 3.46 -25.37
C VAL A 80 6.16 4.83 -25.52
N ASP A 81 5.39 5.82 -25.98
CA ASP A 81 5.81 7.22 -25.92
C ASP A 81 5.82 7.66 -24.45
N GLU A 82 6.99 8.10 -23.98
CA GLU A 82 7.21 8.53 -22.59
C GLU A 82 6.86 10.00 -22.37
N THR A 83 6.43 10.71 -23.40
CA THR A 83 6.05 12.12 -23.30
C THR A 83 4.84 12.26 -22.37
N CYS A 84 4.94 13.19 -21.42
CA CYS A 84 3.88 13.47 -20.47
C CYS A 84 2.61 13.93 -21.19
N PRO A 85 1.48 13.22 -21.05
CA PRO A 85 0.24 13.56 -21.75
C PRO A 85 -0.40 14.85 -21.22
N LEU A 86 0.09 15.41 -20.12
CA LEU A 86 -0.43 16.65 -19.53
C LEU A 86 0.28 17.89 -20.08
N CYS A 87 1.61 17.84 -20.20
CA CYS A 87 2.38 18.99 -20.66
C CYS A 87 2.85 18.88 -22.11
N MET A 88 2.87 17.67 -22.68
CA MET A 88 3.35 17.36 -24.04
C MET A 88 4.78 17.85 -24.34
N ILE A 89 5.59 18.09 -23.29
CA ILE A 89 6.94 18.68 -23.41
C ILE A 89 7.98 17.80 -22.72
N LEU A 90 7.74 17.45 -21.46
CA LEU A 90 8.67 16.68 -20.64
C LEU A 90 8.26 15.21 -20.59
N LEU A 91 9.19 14.34 -20.22
CA LEU A 91 8.89 12.92 -19.97
C LEU A 91 7.99 12.78 -18.73
N GLU A 92 7.06 11.83 -18.79
CA GLU A 92 6.20 11.52 -17.66
C GLU A 92 6.99 10.76 -16.58
N SER A 93 7.19 11.41 -15.46
CA SER A 93 7.73 10.81 -14.24
C SER A 93 6.88 11.20 -13.04
N ARG A 94 7.02 10.44 -11.94
CA ARG A 94 6.37 10.77 -10.67
C ARG A 94 6.63 12.21 -10.27
N ASP A 95 7.89 12.62 -10.26
CA ASP A 95 8.31 13.95 -9.80
C ASP A 95 7.87 15.06 -10.76
N HIS A 96 7.64 14.73 -12.03
CA HIS A 96 7.08 15.67 -12.99
C HIS A 96 5.58 15.90 -12.77
N ILE A 97 4.80 14.86 -12.43
CA ILE A 97 3.35 14.98 -12.17
C ILE A 97 3.06 15.48 -10.75
N PHE A 98 3.84 15.02 -9.76
CA PHE A 98 3.67 15.30 -8.34
C PHE A 98 4.98 15.82 -7.71
N PRO A 99 5.34 17.09 -7.97
CA PRO A 99 6.52 17.73 -7.40
C PRO A 99 6.37 18.09 -5.90
#